data_AF-A0A7C4Z2S0-F1
#
_entry.id   AF-A0A7C4Z2S0-F1
#
_cell.length_a   1.000
_cell.length_b   1.000
_cell.length_c   1.000
_cell.angle_alpha   90.00
_cell.angle_beta   90.00
_cell.angle_gamma   90.00
#
_symmetry.space_group_name_H-M   'P 1'
#
loop_
_entity.id
_entity.type
_entity.pdbx_description
1 polymer ?
#
loop_
_entity_poly.entity_id
_entity_poly.type
_entity_poly.pdbx_seq_one_letter_code
_entity_poly.pdbx_strand_id
1 'polypeptide(L)'
;MENRTETLRSGFRLYQWLILGALAAAVIGAYGILIHLVVSRLHPPPPRREIVLAAPAEGTVVTAGGSVTIQAECRGTDVYRIELWVDSVPIQVAARSLPADDSPWNVEAEWTAGWPGVHHISARGLTPAGDMVSTTERTVLVVPDGEVLFVSNRDGPYALYRMRLDGTGIERVFAGLGDSREPAVNRFGQVVFVQRLAGQHHSLWTLDGSERHPRVWQEDMANLQQPAWSPDGQRLAYVSDREGADQIWTARADGTDARPLTTERSAAGQPTWSYDGAYVVYSVREDGNWDIIRTSTDGSGRIPLTSSPAVDWQPACSPVGDQIAFVSNRTGVFQIYVMDMAGGNLRQLTDFAGGAEQPRWSPDGSWLIFVGYAGQGEGLNGRELFIMRSDGRDVMRLTYNLADDTEPAWLSLAPVPGASSAETAPMELEASYFDNLTCAGEPRVRRQEALIDYDWGLGSPFPGVPADRFSVCWAGSVRFAQAGDYLLEVQADDAVRVWLDDVLIVDAWGRQGLQELRLPVHVPAGEEHLLRAAYYDLDGTARIRLRWRSAP
;
A
#
# COMPACT_ATOMS: atom_id res chain seq x y z
N MET A 1 35.29 56.05 58.34
CA MET A 1 33.96 56.01 57.68
C MET A 1 33.92 56.79 56.36
N GLU A 2 34.90 57.66 56.05
CA GLU A 2 34.87 58.47 54.82
C GLU A 2 35.02 57.68 53.51
N ASN A 3 35.78 56.59 53.47
CA ASN A 3 35.97 55.80 52.24
C ASN A 3 34.74 55.00 51.77
N ARG A 4 33.69 54.81 52.58
CA ARG A 4 32.46 54.11 52.15
C ARG A 4 31.46 55.03 51.45
N THR A 5 31.53 56.33 51.73
CA THR A 5 30.59 57.34 51.21
C THR A 5 30.89 57.76 49.78
N GLU A 6 32.16 57.73 49.34
CA GLU A 6 32.52 58.04 47.95
C GLU A 6 32.18 56.90 46.99
N THR A 7 32.34 55.65 47.40
CA THR A 7 31.98 54.47 46.58
C THR A 7 30.47 54.37 46.33
N LEU A 8 29.65 54.80 47.30
CA LEU A 8 28.19 54.85 47.15
C LEU A 8 27.75 56.00 46.22
N ARG A 9 28.43 57.16 46.25
CA ARG A 9 28.14 58.29 45.35
C ARG A 9 28.55 58.01 43.90
N SER A 10 29.67 57.31 43.68
CA SER A 10 30.10 56.91 42.33
C SER A 10 29.20 55.83 41.74
N GLY A 11 28.78 54.84 42.54
CA GLY A 11 27.80 53.83 42.15
C GLY A 11 26.44 54.43 41.77
N PHE A 12 25.96 55.43 42.53
CA PHE A 12 24.67 56.08 42.24
C PHE A 12 24.71 56.90 40.94
N ARG A 13 25.85 57.58 40.64
CA ARG A 13 26.04 58.27 39.35
C ARG A 13 26.12 57.30 38.18
N LEU A 14 26.80 56.17 38.34
CA LEU A 14 26.88 55.14 37.29
C LEU A 14 25.50 54.55 36.99
N TYR A 15 24.67 54.33 38.02
CA TYR A 15 23.31 53.83 37.88
C TYR A 15 22.39 54.83 37.15
N GLN A 16 22.53 56.14 37.44
CA GLN A 16 21.81 57.19 36.71
C GLN A 16 22.19 57.26 35.23
N TRP A 17 23.48 57.09 34.89
CA TRP A 17 23.93 57.05 33.49
C TRP A 17 23.43 55.81 32.74
N LEU A 18 23.34 54.65 33.41
CA LEU A 18 22.76 53.43 32.83
C LEU A 18 21.25 53.59 32.54
N ILE A 19 20.50 54.21 33.46
CA ILE A 19 19.07 54.50 33.26
C ILE A 19 18.86 55.49 32.11
N LEU A 20 19.65 56.58 32.05
CA LEU A 20 19.59 57.55 30.96
C LEU A 20 19.96 56.92 29.62
N GLY A 21 20.97 56.04 29.59
CA GLY A 21 21.33 55.27 28.40
C GLY A 21 20.23 54.31 27.94
N ALA A 22 19.58 53.61 28.87
CA ALA A 22 18.45 52.72 28.56
C ALA A 22 17.22 53.49 28.04
N LEU A 23 16.91 54.65 28.64
CA LEU A 23 15.84 55.54 28.16
C LEU A 23 16.13 56.09 26.77
N ALA A 24 17.37 56.51 26.50
CA ALA A 24 17.78 56.98 25.17
C ALA A 24 17.66 55.85 24.12
N ALA A 25 18.10 54.63 24.45
CA ALA A 25 17.95 53.47 23.57
C ALA A 25 16.48 53.12 23.30
N ALA A 26 15.61 53.21 24.33
CA ALA A 26 14.17 52.98 24.17
C ALA A 26 13.51 54.04 23.28
N VAL A 27 13.89 55.31 23.40
CA VAL A 27 13.38 56.40 22.54
C VAL A 27 13.86 56.22 21.10
N ILE A 28 15.13 55.85 20.89
CA ILE A 28 15.67 55.55 19.54
C ILE A 28 14.95 54.34 18.94
N GLY A 29 14.71 53.29 19.72
CA GLY A 29 13.94 52.12 19.29
C GLY A 29 12.50 52.48 18.92
N ALA A 30 11.84 53.32 19.73
CA ALA A 30 10.47 53.80 19.45
C ALA A 30 10.41 54.66 18.17
N TYR A 31 11.39 55.54 17.96
CA TYR A 31 11.52 56.30 16.70
C TYR A 31 11.82 55.39 15.51
N GLY A 32 12.65 54.36 15.67
CA GLY A 32 12.90 53.34 14.66
C GLY A 32 11.62 52.59 14.26
N ILE A 33 10.80 52.20 15.24
CA ILE A 33 9.49 51.57 15.01
C ILE A 33 8.53 52.55 14.30
N LEU A 34 8.49 53.81 14.74
CA LEU A 34 7.63 54.83 14.13
C LEU A 34 8.02 55.12 12.68
N ILE A 35 9.32 55.23 12.40
CA ILE A 35 9.86 55.36 11.03
C ILE A 35 9.49 54.12 10.22
N HIS A 36 9.65 52.92 10.77
CA HIS A 36 9.28 51.69 10.07
C HIS A 36 7.78 51.60 9.76
N LEU A 37 6.92 52.06 10.68
CA LEU A 37 5.47 52.15 10.49
C LEU A 37 5.06 53.24 9.48
N VAL A 38 5.77 54.37 9.45
CA VAL A 38 5.52 55.45 8.47
C VAL A 38 6.01 55.04 7.08
N VAL A 39 7.21 54.44 6.99
CA VAL A 39 7.77 53.92 5.74
C VAL A 39 6.91 52.80 5.17
N SER A 40 6.41 51.88 6.00
CA SER A 40 5.51 50.79 5.56
C SER A 40 4.12 51.28 5.13
N ARG A 41 3.66 52.45 5.61
CA ARG A 41 2.43 53.11 5.12
C ARG A 41 2.65 53.89 3.82
N LEU A 42 3.82 54.49 3.64
CA LEU A 42 4.16 55.24 2.42
C LEU A 42 4.61 54.31 1.27
N HIS A 43 5.16 53.15 1.61
CA HIS A 43 5.58 52.09 0.71
C HIS A 43 4.96 50.78 1.21
N PRO A 44 3.66 50.53 0.95
CA PRO A 44 3.09 49.22 1.23
C PRO A 44 3.94 48.15 0.55
N PRO A 45 4.20 46.99 1.20
CA PRO A 45 4.84 45.87 0.52
C PRO A 45 4.05 45.55 -0.76
N PRO A 46 4.71 45.10 -1.83
CA PRO A 46 4.03 44.75 -3.07
C PRO A 46 2.86 43.79 -2.78
N PRO A 47 1.75 43.86 -3.56
CA PRO A 47 0.56 43.05 -3.34
C PRO A 47 0.94 41.55 -3.19
N ARG A 48 0.29 40.87 -2.24
CA ARG A 48 0.60 39.47 -1.88
C ARG A 48 0.53 38.60 -3.14
N ARG A 49 1.67 37.99 -3.46
CA ARG A 49 1.87 37.08 -4.60
C ARG A 49 1.26 35.72 -4.31
N GLU A 50 -0.05 35.57 -4.44
CA GLU A 50 -0.69 34.29 -4.14
C GLU A 50 -1.50 33.78 -5.34
N ILE A 51 -0.96 32.75 -5.98
CA ILE A 51 -1.79 31.70 -6.54
C ILE A 51 -2.25 30.82 -5.39
N VAL A 52 -3.53 30.48 -5.40
CA VAL A 52 -4.13 29.57 -4.44
C VAL A 52 -4.73 28.40 -5.20
N LEU A 53 -4.37 27.18 -4.83
CA LEU A 53 -5.13 26.00 -5.22
C LEU A 53 -6.47 26.06 -4.49
N ALA A 54 -7.56 26.27 -5.22
CA ALA A 54 -8.91 26.24 -4.68
C ALA A 54 -9.39 24.80 -4.47
N ALA A 55 -9.10 23.92 -5.43
CA ALA A 55 -9.46 22.50 -5.42
C ALA A 55 -8.32 21.64 -6.02
N PRO A 56 -8.22 20.35 -5.65
CA PRO A 56 -8.98 19.64 -4.60
C PRO A 56 -8.46 19.98 -3.19
N ALA A 57 -9.20 19.67 -2.12
CA ALA A 57 -8.73 19.90 -0.75
C ALA A 57 -7.48 19.06 -0.41
N GLU A 58 -6.65 19.50 0.53
CA GLU A 58 -5.51 18.71 1.00
C GLU A 58 -5.96 17.34 1.50
N GLY A 59 -5.32 16.27 1.04
CA GLY A 59 -5.64 14.90 1.42
C GLY A 59 -6.95 14.36 0.85
N THR A 60 -7.48 14.98 -0.22
CA THR A 60 -8.64 14.44 -0.95
C THR A 60 -8.34 13.02 -1.39
N VAL A 61 -9.25 12.09 -1.06
CA VAL A 61 -9.14 10.68 -1.47
C VAL A 61 -10.03 10.44 -2.68
N VAL A 62 -9.49 9.81 -3.72
CA VAL A 62 -10.24 9.39 -4.91
C VAL A 62 -9.89 7.96 -5.28
N THR A 63 -10.86 7.27 -5.88
CA THR A 63 -10.62 5.96 -6.46
C THR A 63 -9.84 6.12 -7.77
N ALA A 64 -8.90 5.22 -8.05
CA ALA A 64 -8.15 5.20 -9.29
C ALA A 64 -9.11 5.10 -10.50
N GLY A 65 -8.78 5.76 -11.60
CA GLY A 65 -9.69 6.01 -12.73
C GLY A 65 -10.73 7.12 -12.48
N GLY A 66 -10.83 7.65 -11.26
CA GLY A 66 -11.68 8.79 -10.92
C GLY A 66 -11.16 10.11 -11.50
N SER A 67 -12.06 11.09 -11.67
CA SER A 67 -11.70 12.45 -12.10
C SER A 67 -11.51 13.37 -10.91
N VAL A 68 -10.48 14.21 -10.97
CA VAL A 68 -10.16 15.23 -9.98
C VAL A 68 -10.12 16.59 -10.65
N THR A 69 -11.03 17.47 -10.24
CA THR A 69 -11.02 18.87 -10.65
C THR A 69 -9.91 19.61 -9.90
N ILE A 70 -8.94 20.15 -10.65
CA ILE A 70 -7.85 20.97 -10.14
C ILE A 70 -8.10 22.40 -10.54
N GLN A 71 -8.27 23.27 -9.55
CA GLN A 71 -8.59 24.67 -9.77
C GLN A 71 -7.58 25.56 -9.04
N ALA A 72 -6.99 26.50 -9.76
CA ALA A 72 -6.13 27.53 -9.20
C ALA A 72 -6.72 28.93 -9.46
N GLU A 73 -6.71 29.76 -8.43
CA GLU A 73 -7.10 31.17 -8.48
C GLU A 73 -5.85 32.05 -8.37
N CYS A 74 -5.68 32.97 -9.32
CA CYS A 74 -4.67 34.00 -9.23
C CYS A 74 -5.27 35.28 -8.64
N ARG A 75 -4.71 35.72 -7.52
CA ARG A 75 -5.06 37.00 -6.87
C ARG A 75 -3.97 38.08 -7.01
N GLY A 76 -2.86 37.73 -7.66
CA GLY A 76 -1.69 38.61 -7.81
C GLY A 76 -1.60 39.26 -9.20
N THR A 77 -1.01 40.46 -9.25
CA THR A 77 -0.84 41.26 -10.49
C THR A 77 0.40 40.87 -11.29
N ASP A 78 1.35 40.15 -10.71
CA ASP A 78 2.64 39.79 -11.33
C ASP A 78 2.62 38.41 -12.02
N VAL A 79 1.54 37.64 -11.83
CA VAL A 79 1.37 36.33 -12.43
C VAL A 79 0.77 36.50 -13.82
N TYR A 80 1.51 36.06 -14.82
CA TYR A 80 1.12 36.12 -16.22
C TYR A 80 0.64 34.76 -16.74
N ARG A 81 1.29 33.69 -16.29
CA ARG A 81 1.00 32.31 -16.67
C ARG A 81 0.79 31.48 -15.42
N ILE A 82 -0.21 30.62 -15.45
CA ILE A 82 -0.43 29.58 -14.44
C ILE A 82 -0.24 28.23 -15.12
N GLU A 83 0.53 27.38 -14.46
CA GLU A 83 0.71 25.99 -14.87
C GLU A 83 0.21 25.09 -13.74
N LEU A 84 -0.67 24.15 -14.08
CA LEU A 84 -1.13 23.08 -13.19
C LEU A 84 -0.31 21.82 -13.46
N TRP A 85 0.13 21.17 -12.41
CA TRP A 85 1.00 19.99 -12.47
C TRP A 85 0.51 18.89 -11.54
N VAL A 86 0.77 17.64 -11.92
CA VAL A 86 0.62 16.45 -11.06
C VAL A 86 1.93 15.66 -11.07
N ASP A 87 2.51 15.42 -9.90
CA ASP A 87 3.77 14.72 -9.57
C ASP A 87 5.06 15.28 -10.19
N SER A 88 5.03 15.59 -11.48
CA SER A 88 6.03 16.33 -12.26
C SER A 88 5.57 16.54 -13.71
N VAL A 89 4.31 16.28 -14.04
CA VAL A 89 3.75 16.39 -15.38
C VAL A 89 2.83 17.61 -15.44
N PRO A 90 3.05 18.56 -16.37
CA PRO A 90 2.14 19.67 -16.56
C PRO A 90 0.86 19.15 -17.23
N ILE A 91 -0.30 19.44 -16.63
CA ILE A 91 -1.60 18.99 -17.13
C ILE A 91 -2.39 20.11 -17.79
N GLN A 92 -2.11 21.37 -17.44
CA GLN A 92 -2.78 22.53 -18.03
C GLN A 92 -1.90 23.77 -17.91
N VAL A 93 -1.90 24.57 -18.96
CA VAL A 93 -1.19 25.84 -19.01
C VAL A 93 -2.14 26.91 -19.53
N ALA A 94 -2.28 28.00 -18.78
CA ALA A 94 -3.06 29.14 -19.22
C ALA A 94 -2.28 30.43 -18.95
N ALA A 95 -2.40 31.37 -19.89
CA ALA A 95 -1.77 32.68 -19.80
C ALA A 95 -2.81 33.75 -20.14
N ARG A 96 -2.72 34.90 -19.47
CA ARG A 96 -3.59 36.04 -19.76
C ARG A 96 -3.06 36.85 -20.96
N SER A 97 -3.92 37.62 -21.60
CA SER A 97 -3.52 38.53 -22.69
C SER A 97 -2.85 39.80 -22.11
N LEU A 98 -1.86 40.36 -22.81
CA LEU A 98 -1.24 41.64 -22.42
C LEU A 98 -1.87 42.83 -23.15
N PRO A 99 -1.99 44.01 -22.51
CA PRO A 99 -1.76 44.27 -21.09
C PRO A 99 -2.91 43.70 -20.25
N ALA A 100 -2.57 43.06 -19.14
CA ALA A 100 -3.56 42.47 -18.26
C ALA A 100 -4.08 43.51 -17.25
N ASP A 101 -5.36 43.42 -16.90
CA ASP A 101 -5.92 44.15 -15.75
C ASP A 101 -5.62 43.39 -14.45
N ASP A 102 -5.96 44.03 -13.32
CA ASP A 102 -5.75 43.45 -11.98
C ASP A 102 -6.89 42.50 -11.57
N SER A 103 -7.73 42.08 -12.51
CA SER A 103 -8.85 41.18 -12.24
C SER A 103 -8.33 39.79 -11.87
N PRO A 104 -8.89 39.15 -10.83
CA PRO A 104 -8.56 37.76 -10.52
C PRO A 104 -9.01 36.86 -11.66
N TRP A 105 -8.25 35.80 -11.90
CA TRP A 105 -8.55 34.83 -12.95
C TRP A 105 -8.19 33.42 -12.51
N ASN A 106 -8.91 32.45 -13.06
CA ASN A 106 -8.86 31.06 -12.64
C ASN A 106 -8.40 30.17 -13.78
N VAL A 107 -7.75 29.08 -13.41
CA VAL A 107 -7.36 28.00 -14.32
C VAL A 107 -7.87 26.70 -13.74
N GLU A 108 -8.49 25.91 -14.58
CA GLU A 108 -9.10 24.65 -14.22
C GLU A 108 -8.66 23.56 -15.19
N ALA A 109 -8.46 22.36 -14.65
CA ALA A 109 -8.19 21.15 -15.40
C ALA A 109 -8.83 19.95 -14.71
N GLU A 110 -9.29 19.00 -15.52
CA GLU A 110 -9.67 17.68 -15.03
C GLU A 110 -8.47 16.76 -15.16
N TRP A 111 -8.11 16.09 -14.06
CA TRP A 111 -7.08 15.06 -14.02
C TRP A 111 -7.72 13.71 -13.71
N THR A 112 -7.49 12.73 -14.58
CA THR A 112 -7.87 11.33 -14.31
C THR A 112 -6.80 10.66 -13.46
N ALA A 113 -7.18 10.24 -12.26
CA ALA A 113 -6.31 9.61 -11.27
C ALA A 113 -5.92 8.18 -11.68
N GLY A 114 -4.98 8.04 -12.61
CA GLY A 114 -4.74 6.77 -13.31
C GLY A 114 -4.21 5.61 -12.46
N TRP A 115 -3.43 5.87 -11.42
CA TRP A 115 -2.86 4.82 -10.57
C TRP A 115 -2.95 5.17 -9.10
N PRO A 116 -3.04 4.17 -8.19
CA PRO A 116 -3.10 4.47 -6.78
C PRO A 116 -1.74 4.83 -6.18
N GLY A 117 -1.76 5.70 -5.18
CA GLY A 117 -0.59 6.29 -4.56
C GLY A 117 -0.87 7.69 -4.01
N VAL A 118 0.19 8.32 -3.51
CA VAL A 118 0.18 9.72 -3.08
C VAL A 118 0.62 10.60 -4.24
N HIS A 119 -0.23 11.53 -4.65
CA HIS A 119 0.02 12.42 -5.77
C HIS A 119 0.14 13.88 -5.33
N HIS A 120 1.13 14.58 -5.86
CA HIS A 120 1.38 15.99 -5.57
C HIS A 120 0.84 16.87 -6.68
N ILE A 121 -0.18 17.66 -6.38
CA ILE A 121 -0.77 18.64 -7.28
C ILE A 121 -0.16 19.99 -6.99
N SER A 122 0.36 20.68 -7.99
CA SER A 122 0.89 22.03 -7.82
C SER A 122 0.33 23.02 -8.81
N ALA A 123 0.13 24.26 -8.37
CA ALA A 123 -0.10 25.39 -9.23
C ALA A 123 1.11 26.32 -9.16
N ARG A 124 1.64 26.69 -10.33
CA ARG A 124 2.84 27.53 -10.47
C ARG A 124 2.49 28.81 -11.22
N GLY A 125 2.90 29.94 -10.68
CA GLY A 125 2.66 31.26 -11.22
C GLY A 125 3.93 31.85 -11.77
N LEU A 126 3.93 32.26 -13.03
CA LEU A 126 5.11 32.71 -13.73
C LEU A 126 4.95 34.12 -14.30
N THR A 127 6.06 34.86 -14.35
CA THR A 127 6.16 36.15 -15.05
C THR A 127 6.12 35.95 -16.57
N PRO A 128 6.00 37.04 -17.37
CA PRO A 128 6.15 36.95 -18.83
C PRO A 128 7.51 36.39 -19.28
N ALA A 129 8.57 36.57 -18.47
CA ALA A 129 9.90 36.02 -18.75
C ALA A 129 10.01 34.52 -18.41
N GLY A 130 9.00 33.94 -17.74
CA GLY A 130 9.00 32.55 -17.30
C GLY A 130 9.58 32.35 -15.89
N ASP A 131 9.85 33.41 -15.14
CA ASP A 131 10.31 33.29 -13.76
C ASP A 131 9.16 32.88 -12.84
N MET A 132 9.34 31.85 -12.03
CA MET A 132 8.34 31.43 -11.05
C MET A 132 8.27 32.45 -9.89
N VAL A 133 7.09 33.01 -9.66
CA VAL A 133 6.83 34.05 -8.64
C VAL A 133 5.88 33.61 -7.53
N SER A 134 5.14 32.52 -7.73
CA SER A 134 4.23 31.93 -6.74
C SER A 134 4.09 30.44 -7.00
N THR A 135 3.98 29.64 -5.94
CA THR A 135 3.64 28.22 -6.05
C THR A 135 2.88 27.77 -4.81
N THR A 136 1.99 26.80 -5.01
CA THR A 136 1.20 26.17 -3.97
C THR A 136 1.02 24.71 -4.37
N GLU A 137 1.04 23.82 -3.39
CA GLU A 137 0.93 22.39 -3.59
C GLU A 137 -0.14 21.81 -2.68
N ARG A 138 -0.74 20.72 -3.13
CA ARG A 138 -1.66 19.89 -2.36
C ARG A 138 -1.42 18.42 -2.65
N THR A 139 -1.82 17.57 -1.71
CA THR A 139 -1.75 16.11 -1.86
C THR A 139 -3.12 15.53 -2.20
N VAL A 140 -3.17 14.64 -3.20
CA VAL A 140 -4.31 13.78 -3.47
C VAL A 140 -3.92 12.33 -3.26
N LEU A 141 -4.84 11.60 -2.67
CA LEU A 141 -4.71 10.23 -2.25
C LEU A 141 -5.51 9.36 -3.21
N VAL A 142 -4.83 8.61 -4.08
CA VAL A 142 -5.50 7.71 -5.03
C VAL A 142 -5.47 6.29 -4.48
N VAL A 143 -6.63 5.70 -4.28
CA VAL A 143 -6.78 4.32 -3.78
C VAL A 143 -7.25 3.39 -4.90
N PRO A 144 -6.96 2.07 -4.84
CA PRO A 144 -7.59 1.11 -5.73
C PRO A 144 -9.12 1.19 -5.66
N ASP A 145 -9.81 0.74 -6.71
CA ASP A 145 -11.25 0.49 -6.57
C ASP A 145 -11.47 -0.81 -5.81
N GLY A 146 -12.41 -0.81 -4.87
CA GLY A 146 -12.64 -1.96 -4.02
C GLY A 146 -13.38 -1.63 -2.74
N GLU A 147 -13.74 -2.69 -2.03
CA GLU A 147 -14.47 -2.63 -0.77
C GLU A 147 -13.77 -3.43 0.31
N VAL A 148 -13.83 -2.90 1.52
CA VAL A 148 -13.34 -3.54 2.73
C VAL A 148 -14.50 -3.71 3.72
N LEU A 149 -14.56 -4.89 4.32
CA LEU A 149 -15.32 -5.17 5.53
C LEU A 149 -14.43 -4.89 6.73
N PHE A 150 -14.95 -4.21 7.73
CA PHE A 150 -14.22 -3.89 8.95
C PHE A 150 -15.17 -3.88 10.14
N VAL A 151 -14.59 -3.76 11.33
CA VAL A 151 -15.31 -3.84 12.59
C VAL A 151 -15.24 -2.51 13.29
N SER A 152 -16.41 -1.96 13.65
CA SER A 152 -16.50 -0.65 14.30
C SER A 152 -17.46 -0.63 15.48
N ASN A 153 -17.14 0.15 16.50
CA ASN A 153 -18.02 0.44 17.64
C ASN A 153 -18.71 1.81 17.52
N ARG A 154 -18.73 2.42 16.32
CA ARG A 154 -19.30 3.76 16.08
C ARG A 154 -20.78 3.91 16.46
N ASP A 155 -21.56 2.83 16.40
CA ASP A 155 -22.99 2.83 16.72
C ASP A 155 -23.34 1.97 17.96
N GLY A 156 -22.36 1.66 18.83
CA GLY A 156 -22.56 0.83 20.03
C GLY A 156 -21.54 -0.32 20.14
N PRO A 157 -21.98 -1.55 20.47
CA PRO A 157 -21.10 -2.73 20.43
C PRO A 157 -20.43 -2.89 19.07
N TYR A 158 -19.31 -3.62 19.02
CA TYR A 158 -18.61 -3.84 17.76
C TYR A 158 -19.52 -4.54 16.75
N ALA A 159 -19.62 -3.97 15.56
CA ALA A 159 -20.46 -4.46 14.48
C ALA A 159 -19.67 -4.50 13.18
N LEU A 160 -20.16 -5.28 12.20
CA LEU A 160 -19.56 -5.37 10.88
C LEU A 160 -20.03 -4.21 10.01
N TYR A 161 -19.09 -3.48 9.42
CA TYR A 161 -19.32 -2.40 8.47
C TYR A 161 -18.58 -2.68 7.18
N ARG A 162 -19.11 -2.22 6.06
CA ARG A 162 -18.35 -2.16 4.81
C ARG A 162 -18.20 -0.73 4.35
N MET A 163 -17.15 -0.47 3.58
CA MET A 163 -16.93 0.81 2.91
C MET A 163 -16.13 0.61 1.64
N ARG A 164 -16.19 1.61 0.75
CA ARG A 164 -15.26 1.72 -0.37
C ARG A 164 -13.89 2.17 0.15
N LEU A 165 -12.82 1.82 -0.57
CA LEU A 165 -11.46 2.22 -0.19
C LEU A 165 -11.24 3.74 -0.20
N ASP A 166 -12.08 4.52 -0.89
CA ASP A 166 -12.02 5.99 -0.84
C ASP A 166 -12.67 6.58 0.43
N GLY A 167 -13.08 5.73 1.38
CA GLY A 167 -13.71 6.11 2.64
C GLY A 167 -15.20 6.44 2.51
N THR A 168 -15.79 6.33 1.31
CA THR A 168 -17.21 6.57 1.07
C THR A 168 -18.06 5.30 1.22
N GLY A 169 -19.38 5.46 1.20
CA GLY A 169 -20.30 4.32 1.17
C GLY A 169 -20.33 3.48 2.45
N ILE A 170 -19.95 4.06 3.59
CA ILE A 170 -19.93 3.32 4.85
C ILE A 170 -21.34 2.86 5.24
N GLU A 171 -21.52 1.56 5.39
CA GLU A 171 -22.78 0.97 5.84
C GLU A 171 -22.56 -0.15 6.86
N ARG A 172 -23.51 -0.30 7.78
CA ARG A 172 -23.52 -1.40 8.74
C ARG A 172 -24.11 -2.65 8.09
N VAL A 173 -23.28 -3.67 7.92
CA VAL A 173 -23.65 -4.96 7.32
C VAL A 173 -24.43 -5.80 8.31
N PHE A 174 -23.93 -5.89 9.55
CA PHE A 174 -24.56 -6.70 10.58
C PHE A 174 -24.25 -6.17 11.99
N ALA A 175 -25.28 -6.19 12.85
CA ALA A 175 -25.16 -5.93 14.28
C ALA A 175 -25.95 -7.01 15.04
N GLY A 176 -25.26 -7.82 15.84
CA GLY A 176 -25.88 -8.81 16.72
C GLY A 176 -26.26 -8.24 18.08
N LEU A 177 -26.66 -9.12 19.01
CA LEU A 177 -26.99 -8.77 20.40
C LEU A 177 -25.74 -8.47 21.26
N GLY A 178 -24.55 -8.70 20.71
CA GLY A 178 -23.24 -8.39 21.28
C GLY A 178 -22.23 -8.13 20.16
N ASP A 179 -20.94 -8.22 20.48
CA ASP A 179 -19.87 -7.87 19.55
C ASP A 179 -19.81 -8.84 18.37
N SER A 180 -19.72 -8.30 17.15
CA SER A 180 -19.41 -9.02 15.92
C SER A 180 -17.99 -8.67 15.51
N ARG A 181 -17.09 -9.64 15.49
CA ARG A 181 -15.63 -9.45 15.41
C ARG A 181 -14.99 -10.40 14.40
N GLU A 182 -13.75 -10.12 14.03
CA GLU A 182 -12.83 -11.02 13.33
C GLU A 182 -13.40 -11.58 12.02
N PRO A 183 -13.87 -10.72 11.09
CA PRO A 183 -14.38 -11.19 9.82
C PRO A 183 -13.28 -11.80 8.94
N ALA A 184 -13.62 -12.92 8.31
CA ALA A 184 -12.85 -13.57 7.26
C ALA A 184 -13.73 -13.79 6.04
N VAL A 185 -13.22 -13.41 4.88
CA VAL A 185 -13.92 -13.49 3.60
C VAL A 185 -13.19 -14.49 2.71
N ASN A 186 -13.91 -15.41 2.09
CA ASN A 186 -13.32 -16.31 1.10
C ASN A 186 -13.43 -15.74 -0.32
N ARG A 187 -12.76 -16.38 -1.29
CA ARG A 187 -12.76 -15.97 -2.70
C ARG A 187 -14.15 -15.95 -3.38
N PHE A 188 -15.15 -16.56 -2.75
CA PHE A 188 -16.54 -16.61 -3.24
C PHE A 188 -17.41 -15.52 -2.58
N GLY A 189 -16.84 -14.67 -1.72
CA GLY A 189 -17.56 -13.61 -1.01
C GLY A 189 -18.34 -14.10 0.21
N GLN A 190 -18.12 -15.34 0.67
CA GLN A 190 -18.70 -15.82 1.93
C GLN A 190 -17.93 -15.22 3.09
N VAL A 191 -18.66 -14.66 4.07
CA VAL A 191 -18.10 -14.06 5.27
C VAL A 191 -18.33 -14.98 6.46
N VAL A 192 -17.29 -15.24 7.23
CA VAL A 192 -17.39 -15.84 8.57
C VAL A 192 -16.87 -14.84 9.59
N PHE A 193 -17.52 -14.76 10.73
CA PHE A 193 -17.18 -13.82 11.80
C PHE A 193 -17.53 -14.40 13.17
N VAL A 194 -17.00 -13.79 14.23
CA VAL A 194 -17.22 -14.19 15.62
C VAL A 194 -18.34 -13.36 16.24
N GLN A 195 -19.27 -14.01 16.92
CA GLN A 195 -20.22 -13.36 17.83
C GLN A 195 -19.79 -13.57 19.28
N ARG A 196 -19.67 -12.48 20.03
CA ARG A 196 -19.35 -12.48 21.46
C ARG A 196 -20.51 -11.89 22.26
N LEU A 197 -21.20 -12.76 22.99
CA LEU A 197 -22.29 -12.40 23.88
C LEU A 197 -21.82 -12.53 25.33
N ALA A 198 -22.12 -11.52 26.15
CA ALA A 198 -21.72 -11.53 27.55
C ALA A 198 -22.26 -12.77 28.29
N GLY A 199 -21.36 -13.52 28.91
CA GLY A 199 -21.69 -14.75 29.65
C GLY A 199 -21.96 -15.98 28.78
N GLN A 200 -21.67 -15.93 27.47
CA GLN A 200 -21.76 -17.06 26.54
C GLN A 200 -20.39 -17.38 25.93
N HIS A 201 -20.27 -18.56 25.33
CA HIS A 201 -19.11 -18.91 24.51
C HIS A 201 -19.10 -18.08 23.22
N HIS A 202 -17.91 -17.82 22.68
CA HIS A 202 -17.76 -17.21 21.37
C HIS A 202 -18.16 -18.20 20.29
N SER A 203 -18.99 -17.78 19.34
CA SER A 203 -19.49 -18.64 18.27
C SER A 203 -19.16 -18.06 16.90
N LEU A 204 -18.89 -18.94 15.92
CA LEU A 204 -18.71 -18.54 14.53
C LEU A 204 -20.06 -18.47 13.82
N TRP A 205 -20.26 -17.37 13.10
CA TRP A 205 -21.43 -17.11 12.28
C TRP A 205 -20.99 -16.90 10.84
N THR A 206 -21.83 -17.30 9.90
CA THR A 206 -21.60 -17.13 8.46
C THR A 206 -22.69 -16.26 7.85
N LEU A 207 -22.29 -15.44 6.90
CA LEU A 207 -23.13 -14.59 6.06
C LEU A 207 -22.68 -14.80 4.60
N ASP A 208 -23.61 -15.23 3.74
CA ASP A 208 -23.34 -15.27 2.31
C ASP A 208 -23.51 -13.86 1.74
N GLY A 209 -22.66 -13.43 0.79
CA GLY A 209 -22.62 -12.05 0.30
C GLY A 209 -23.94 -11.50 -0.27
N SER A 210 -24.91 -12.36 -0.58
CA SER A 210 -26.28 -11.98 -1.00
C SER A 210 -27.33 -12.01 0.11
N GLU A 211 -27.04 -12.65 1.25
CA GLU A 211 -27.99 -12.85 2.34
C GLU A 211 -27.73 -11.83 3.46
N ARG A 212 -28.79 -11.25 4.04
CA ARG A 212 -28.69 -10.34 5.21
C ARG A 212 -28.96 -11.05 6.54
N HIS A 213 -29.02 -12.38 6.52
CA HIS A 213 -29.41 -13.20 7.65
C HIS A 213 -28.27 -14.14 8.01
N PRO A 214 -27.38 -13.76 8.95
CA PRO A 214 -26.33 -14.64 9.35
C PRO A 214 -26.89 -15.83 10.13
N ARG A 215 -26.22 -16.96 10.02
CA ARG A 215 -26.51 -18.19 10.75
C ARG A 215 -25.29 -18.66 11.50
N VAL A 216 -25.48 -19.40 12.58
CA VAL A 216 -24.39 -20.10 13.26
C VAL A 216 -23.73 -21.05 12.26
N TRP A 217 -22.40 -20.96 12.12
CA TRP A 217 -21.61 -21.78 11.20
C TRP A 217 -21.46 -23.21 11.73
N GLN A 218 -21.19 -23.34 13.02
CA GLN A 218 -21.16 -24.62 13.75
C GLN A 218 -21.64 -24.38 15.18
N GLU A 219 -22.59 -25.20 15.66
CA GLU A 219 -22.94 -25.23 17.09
C GLU A 219 -21.82 -25.92 17.86
N ASP A 220 -21.23 -25.22 18.81
CA ASP A 220 -20.18 -25.73 19.71
C ASP A 220 -20.30 -25.02 21.06
N MET A 221 -19.97 -25.71 22.15
CA MET A 221 -19.93 -25.12 23.50
C MET A 221 -18.55 -24.55 23.83
N ALA A 222 -17.55 -24.83 23.02
CA ALA A 222 -16.22 -24.23 23.07
C ALA A 222 -16.22 -22.81 22.49
N ASN A 223 -15.24 -22.00 22.87
CA ASN A 223 -15.01 -20.71 22.25
C ASN A 223 -14.41 -20.91 20.85
N LEU A 224 -15.07 -20.36 19.82
CA LEU A 224 -14.59 -20.37 18.44
C LEU A 224 -14.21 -18.96 17.99
N GLN A 225 -12.98 -18.77 17.51
CA GLN A 225 -12.42 -17.44 17.21
C GLN A 225 -11.43 -17.45 16.04
N GLN A 226 -11.03 -16.26 15.58
CA GLN A 226 -9.96 -16.01 14.61
C GLN A 226 -10.05 -16.88 13.36
N PRO A 227 -11.19 -16.84 12.63
CA PRO A 227 -11.39 -17.64 11.44
C PRO A 227 -10.47 -17.20 10.30
N ALA A 228 -9.99 -18.15 9.51
CA ALA A 228 -9.22 -17.91 8.30
C ALA A 228 -9.53 -18.97 7.23
N TRP A 229 -9.98 -18.50 6.07
CA TRP A 229 -10.29 -19.35 4.93
C TRP A 229 -9.03 -19.85 4.22
N SER A 230 -9.06 -21.09 3.75
CA SER A 230 -8.10 -21.60 2.78
C SER A 230 -8.23 -20.85 1.45
N PRO A 231 -7.16 -20.75 0.63
CA PRO A 231 -7.17 -19.98 -0.62
C PRO A 231 -8.23 -20.46 -1.63
N ASP A 232 -8.55 -21.75 -1.61
CA ASP A 232 -9.59 -22.37 -2.43
C ASP A 232 -11.01 -22.17 -1.87
N GLY A 233 -11.14 -21.63 -0.66
CA GLY A 233 -12.41 -21.42 0.06
C GLY A 233 -13.06 -22.69 0.60
N GLN A 234 -12.38 -23.85 0.55
CA GLN A 234 -12.99 -25.13 0.91
C GLN A 234 -12.86 -25.50 2.39
N ARG A 235 -11.88 -24.92 3.09
CA ARG A 235 -11.63 -25.17 4.51
C ARG A 235 -11.51 -23.88 5.30
N LEU A 236 -11.91 -23.95 6.55
CA LEU A 236 -11.73 -22.89 7.53
C LEU A 236 -10.74 -23.37 8.60
N ALA A 237 -9.71 -22.59 8.85
CA ALA A 237 -8.92 -22.67 10.08
C ALA A 237 -9.52 -21.73 11.12
N TYR A 238 -9.58 -22.14 12.38
CA TYR A 238 -10.14 -21.34 13.46
C TYR A 238 -9.53 -21.78 14.80
N VAL A 239 -9.59 -20.92 15.80
CA VAL A 239 -9.16 -21.24 17.17
C VAL A 239 -10.31 -21.85 17.95
N SER A 240 -10.03 -22.93 18.68
CA SER A 240 -10.97 -23.56 19.62
C SER A 240 -10.27 -23.99 20.91
N ASP A 241 -10.93 -23.74 22.04
CA ASP A 241 -10.51 -24.20 23.37
C ASP A 241 -11.16 -25.53 23.80
N ARG A 242 -11.77 -26.26 22.84
CA ARG A 242 -12.54 -27.50 23.12
C ARG A 242 -11.75 -28.61 23.83
N GLU A 243 -10.41 -28.56 23.76
CA GLU A 243 -9.50 -29.50 24.43
C GLU A 243 -8.66 -28.83 25.55
N GLY A 244 -9.07 -27.65 26.01
CA GLY A 244 -8.51 -26.95 27.18
C GLY A 244 -7.71 -25.69 26.84
N ALA A 245 -6.61 -25.81 26.09
CA ALA A 245 -5.87 -24.66 25.60
C ALA A 245 -6.37 -24.26 24.21
N ASP A 246 -6.27 -22.97 23.87
CA ASP A 246 -6.54 -22.47 22.51
C ASP A 246 -5.64 -23.20 21.51
N GLN A 247 -6.25 -23.95 20.59
CA GLN A 247 -5.56 -24.63 19.50
C GLN A 247 -6.20 -24.28 18.17
N ILE A 248 -5.45 -24.48 17.09
CA ILE A 248 -5.96 -24.28 15.74
C ILE A 248 -6.63 -25.57 15.28
N TRP A 249 -7.86 -25.43 14.84
CA TRP A 249 -8.69 -26.47 14.25
C TRP A 249 -8.93 -26.14 12.80
N THR A 250 -9.15 -27.18 12.01
CA THR A 250 -9.60 -27.04 10.61
C THR A 250 -10.90 -27.81 10.41
N ALA A 251 -11.81 -27.23 9.64
CA ALA A 251 -13.02 -27.90 9.18
C ALA A 251 -13.27 -27.55 7.71
N ARG A 252 -14.19 -28.27 7.06
CA ARG A 252 -14.73 -27.89 5.75
C ARG A 252 -15.56 -26.61 5.85
N ALA A 253 -15.81 -25.97 4.71
CA ALA A 253 -16.59 -24.74 4.63
C ALA A 253 -18.00 -24.84 5.25
N ASP A 254 -18.58 -26.04 5.30
CA ASP A 254 -19.87 -26.34 5.91
C ASP A 254 -19.79 -26.72 7.41
N GLY A 255 -18.61 -26.60 8.03
CA GLY A 255 -18.36 -26.96 9.43
C GLY A 255 -18.13 -28.45 9.68
N THR A 256 -18.24 -29.32 8.66
CA THR A 256 -17.99 -30.76 8.81
C THR A 256 -16.49 -31.09 8.81
N ASP A 257 -16.12 -32.31 9.21
CA ASP A 257 -14.71 -32.77 9.22
C ASP A 257 -13.79 -31.88 10.07
N ALA A 258 -14.31 -31.41 11.21
CA ALA A 258 -13.57 -30.61 12.18
C ALA A 258 -12.52 -31.46 12.91
N ARG A 259 -11.25 -31.04 12.84
CA ARG A 259 -10.11 -31.75 13.45
C ARG A 259 -9.05 -30.76 13.94
N PRO A 260 -8.30 -31.09 15.00
CA PRO A 260 -7.20 -30.24 15.44
C PRO A 260 -6.09 -30.26 14.38
N LEU A 261 -5.54 -29.09 14.07
CA LEU A 261 -4.33 -28.93 13.27
C LEU A 261 -3.09 -28.87 14.16
N THR A 262 -3.23 -28.24 15.34
CA THR A 262 -2.14 -28.08 16.29
C THR A 262 -2.43 -28.80 17.59
N THR A 263 -1.36 -29.23 18.25
CA THR A 263 -1.38 -29.81 19.61
C THR A 263 -0.26 -29.15 20.43
N GLU A 264 -0.21 -27.83 20.42
CA GLU A 264 0.81 -27.06 21.11
C GLU A 264 0.65 -27.21 22.63
N ARG A 265 1.77 -27.10 23.36
CA ARG A 265 1.73 -27.14 24.83
C ARG A 265 1.06 -25.91 25.44
N SER A 266 0.99 -24.83 24.68
CA SER A 266 0.46 -23.53 25.06
C SER A 266 -0.48 -23.02 23.97
N ALA A 267 -1.08 -21.84 24.19
CA ALA A 267 -2.06 -21.27 23.26
C ALA A 267 -1.46 -21.04 21.87
N ALA A 268 -2.18 -21.51 20.84
CA ALA A 268 -1.93 -21.24 19.43
C ALA A 268 -3.12 -20.48 18.84
N GLY A 269 -2.86 -19.50 17.98
CA GLY A 269 -3.92 -18.69 17.38
C GLY A 269 -3.51 -17.91 16.15
N GLN A 270 -4.45 -17.11 15.65
CA GLN A 270 -4.30 -16.25 14.47
C GLN A 270 -3.81 -17.02 13.23
N PRO A 271 -4.47 -18.12 12.85
CA PRO A 271 -4.05 -18.90 11.69
C PRO A 271 -4.21 -18.11 10.40
N THR A 272 -3.30 -18.33 9.44
CA THR A 272 -3.41 -17.87 8.06
C THR A 272 -2.86 -18.96 7.12
N TRP A 273 -3.46 -19.11 5.95
CA TRP A 273 -3.05 -20.14 4.98
C TRP A 273 -2.00 -19.58 4.02
N SER A 274 -1.00 -20.39 3.65
CA SER A 274 -0.18 -20.08 2.48
C SER A 274 -1.04 -20.08 1.20
N TYR A 275 -0.64 -19.30 0.20
CA TYR A 275 -1.41 -19.14 -1.05
C TYR A 275 -1.67 -20.45 -1.79
N ASP A 276 -0.70 -21.38 -1.76
CA ASP A 276 -0.81 -22.71 -2.35
C ASP A 276 -1.65 -23.70 -1.51
N GLY A 277 -2.08 -23.30 -0.31
CA GLY A 277 -2.81 -24.16 0.62
C GLY A 277 -1.98 -25.31 1.20
N ALA A 278 -0.65 -25.28 1.09
CA ALA A 278 0.23 -26.34 1.61
C ALA A 278 0.56 -26.17 3.10
N TYR A 279 0.48 -24.95 3.62
CA TYR A 279 0.88 -24.61 4.98
C TYR A 279 -0.16 -23.74 5.69
N VAL A 280 -0.17 -23.83 7.02
CA VAL A 280 -0.77 -22.83 7.91
C VAL A 280 0.35 -22.15 8.68
N VAL A 281 0.34 -20.82 8.69
CA VAL A 281 1.19 -19.97 9.51
C VAL A 281 0.36 -19.43 10.66
N TYR A 282 0.90 -19.41 11.87
CA TYR A 282 0.16 -19.04 13.07
C TYR A 282 1.08 -18.51 14.17
N SER A 283 0.50 -17.89 15.18
CA SER A 283 1.20 -17.46 16.39
C SER A 283 1.06 -18.51 17.49
N VAL A 284 2.14 -18.84 18.18
CA VAL A 284 2.12 -19.68 19.38
C VAL A 284 2.72 -18.91 20.55
N ARG A 285 2.16 -19.10 21.75
CA ARG A 285 2.74 -18.54 22.97
C ARG A 285 3.73 -19.51 23.59
N GLU A 286 5.03 -19.32 23.35
CA GLU A 286 6.11 -20.11 23.95
C GLU A 286 6.94 -19.24 24.89
N ASP A 287 7.43 -19.78 26.00
CA ASP A 287 8.38 -19.13 26.93
C ASP A 287 8.06 -17.68 27.39
N GLY A 288 6.78 -17.27 27.32
CA GLY A 288 6.30 -15.98 27.80
C GLY A 288 6.09 -14.91 26.71
N ASN A 289 6.46 -15.15 25.45
CA ASN A 289 6.18 -14.28 24.30
C ASN A 289 5.39 -15.04 23.22
N TRP A 290 5.02 -14.34 22.14
CA TRP A 290 4.41 -14.96 20.96
C TRP A 290 5.44 -15.04 19.85
N ASP A 291 5.48 -16.18 19.16
CA ASP A 291 6.32 -16.42 18.00
C ASP A 291 5.49 -16.99 16.84
N ILE A 292 5.98 -16.78 15.61
CA ILE A 292 5.33 -17.23 14.38
C ILE A 292 5.88 -18.59 13.97
N ILE A 293 4.96 -19.52 13.75
CA ILE A 293 5.24 -20.90 13.35
C ILE A 293 4.57 -21.17 12.00
N ARG A 294 5.22 -21.98 11.18
CA ARG A 294 4.64 -22.58 9.97
C ARG A 294 4.51 -24.09 10.16
N THR A 295 3.37 -24.65 9.80
CA THR A 295 3.14 -26.10 9.81
C THR A 295 2.46 -26.53 8.50
N SER A 296 2.61 -27.79 8.11
CA SER A 296 1.84 -28.34 6.99
C SER A 296 0.36 -28.45 7.35
N THR A 297 -0.52 -28.45 6.36
CA THR A 297 -1.98 -28.52 6.57
C THR A 297 -2.49 -29.86 7.11
N ASP A 298 -1.62 -30.86 7.22
CA ASP A 298 -1.85 -32.10 7.96
C ASP A 298 -1.36 -32.05 9.42
N GLY A 299 -0.80 -30.91 9.86
CA GLY A 299 -0.25 -30.67 11.19
C GLY A 299 1.21 -31.09 11.37
N SER A 300 1.84 -31.70 10.35
CA SER A 300 3.23 -32.13 10.39
C SER A 300 4.20 -31.01 10.00
N GLY A 301 5.50 -31.21 10.28
CA GLY A 301 6.53 -30.29 9.78
C GLY A 301 6.49 -28.89 10.39
N ARG A 302 6.16 -28.79 11.69
CA ARG A 302 6.22 -27.57 12.48
C ARG A 302 7.63 -26.94 12.42
N ILE A 303 7.72 -25.70 11.94
CA ILE A 303 8.95 -24.92 11.81
C ILE A 303 8.75 -23.52 12.41
N PRO A 304 9.54 -23.11 13.42
CA PRO A 304 9.53 -21.74 13.89
C PRO A 304 10.13 -20.79 12.85
N LEU A 305 9.42 -19.70 12.56
CA LEU A 305 9.88 -18.62 11.67
C LEU A 305 10.47 -17.45 12.46
N THR A 306 10.02 -17.25 13.69
CA THR A 306 10.61 -16.30 14.65
C THR A 306 11.01 -17.02 15.95
N SER A 307 11.92 -16.41 16.70
CA SER A 307 12.39 -16.93 18.01
C SER A 307 13.03 -15.82 18.87
N SER A 308 12.68 -14.56 18.58
CA SER A 308 13.30 -13.42 19.27
C SER A 308 12.55 -13.11 20.56
N PRO A 309 13.13 -12.41 21.56
CA PRO A 309 12.38 -12.00 22.75
C PRO A 309 11.23 -11.02 22.48
N ALA A 310 11.11 -10.50 21.26
CA ALA A 310 9.97 -9.69 20.87
C ALA A 310 8.69 -10.55 20.83
N VAL A 311 7.55 -9.87 20.88
CA VAL A 311 6.24 -10.49 20.60
C VAL A 311 6.02 -10.38 19.10
N ASP A 312 5.97 -11.52 18.43
CA ASP A 312 5.69 -11.67 17.00
C ASP A 312 4.33 -12.40 16.84
N TRP A 313 3.32 -11.74 16.25
CA TRP A 313 1.95 -12.25 16.20
C TRP A 313 1.14 -11.68 15.01
N GLN A 314 -0.10 -12.13 14.84
CA GLN A 314 -1.01 -11.76 13.74
C GLN A 314 -0.39 -11.93 12.35
N PRO A 315 0.08 -13.14 11.98
CA PRO A 315 0.62 -13.37 10.65
C PRO A 315 -0.47 -13.28 9.58
N ALA A 316 -0.10 -12.77 8.41
CA ALA A 316 -0.90 -12.70 7.20
C ALA A 316 -0.04 -13.11 6.00
N CYS A 317 -0.31 -14.29 5.44
CA CYS A 317 0.35 -14.75 4.24
C CYS A 317 -0.08 -13.92 3.02
N SER A 318 0.89 -13.58 2.17
CA SER A 318 0.67 -12.93 0.89
C SER A 318 -0.09 -13.87 -0.07
N PRO A 319 -1.12 -13.37 -0.77
CA PRO A 319 -1.89 -14.15 -1.75
C PRO A 319 -1.15 -14.30 -3.08
N VAL A 320 0.12 -13.89 -3.19
CA VAL A 320 1.00 -14.26 -4.30
C VAL A 320 2.09 -15.25 -3.88
N GLY A 321 2.08 -15.69 -2.60
CA GLY A 321 2.88 -16.82 -2.10
C GLY A 321 4.34 -16.53 -1.78
N ASP A 322 4.73 -15.26 -1.71
CA ASP A 322 6.13 -14.83 -1.54
C ASP A 322 6.47 -14.41 -0.10
N GLN A 323 5.54 -13.75 0.60
CA GLN A 323 5.80 -13.07 1.88
C GLN A 323 4.77 -13.37 2.97
N ILE A 324 5.16 -13.09 4.21
CA ILE A 324 4.31 -13.08 5.40
C ILE A 324 4.42 -11.70 6.03
N ALA A 325 3.32 -10.98 6.15
CA ALA A 325 3.21 -9.79 7.00
C ALA A 325 2.85 -10.21 8.41
N PHE A 326 3.38 -9.53 9.42
CA PHE A 326 3.09 -9.83 10.82
C PHE A 326 3.37 -8.63 11.71
N VAL A 327 2.89 -8.68 12.93
CA VAL A 327 3.05 -7.61 13.92
C VAL A 327 4.19 -7.97 14.87
N SER A 328 5.09 -7.01 15.13
CA SER A 328 6.22 -7.19 16.04
C SER A 328 6.49 -5.93 16.87
N ASN A 329 6.80 -6.09 18.15
CA ASN A 329 7.27 -4.98 19.01
C ASN A 329 8.80 -4.89 19.14
N ARG A 330 9.56 -5.50 18.23
CA ARG A 330 11.03 -5.53 18.29
C ARG A 330 11.71 -4.14 18.29
N THR A 331 11.00 -3.11 17.87
CA THR A 331 11.44 -1.69 17.90
C THR A 331 10.81 -0.87 19.03
N GLY A 332 10.18 -1.53 20.01
CA GLY A 332 9.63 -0.93 21.23
C GLY A 332 8.10 -0.85 21.25
N VAL A 333 7.48 -0.43 20.15
CA VAL A 333 6.03 -0.45 19.94
C VAL A 333 5.67 -1.42 18.82
N PHE A 334 4.44 -1.94 18.81
CA PHE A 334 4.00 -2.86 17.74
C PHE A 334 4.03 -2.17 16.38
N GLN A 335 4.69 -2.78 15.41
CA GLN A 335 4.73 -2.35 14.02
C GLN A 335 4.49 -3.55 13.12
N ILE A 336 4.19 -3.28 11.85
CA ILE A 336 4.07 -4.29 10.81
C ILE A 336 5.44 -4.54 10.20
N TYR A 337 5.80 -5.82 10.14
CA TYR A 337 6.98 -6.34 9.49
C TYR A 337 6.56 -7.31 8.40
N VAL A 338 7.47 -7.56 7.47
CA VAL A 338 7.35 -8.67 6.52
C VAL A 338 8.61 -9.50 6.51
N MET A 339 8.45 -10.77 6.14
CA MET A 339 9.53 -11.72 5.89
C MET A 339 9.12 -12.63 4.73
N ASP A 340 10.08 -13.33 4.12
CA ASP A 340 9.77 -14.36 3.13
C ASP A 340 9.04 -15.54 3.79
N MET A 341 8.38 -16.37 2.97
CA MET A 341 7.72 -17.59 3.45
C MET A 341 8.64 -18.53 4.25
N ALA A 342 9.96 -18.45 4.06
CA ALA A 342 10.97 -19.23 4.78
C ALA A 342 11.50 -18.56 6.08
N GLY A 343 11.02 -17.36 6.43
CA GLY A 343 11.46 -16.59 7.60
C GLY A 343 12.68 -15.68 7.36
N GLY A 344 13.20 -15.63 6.13
CA GLY A 344 14.30 -14.74 5.73
C GLY A 344 13.84 -13.32 5.37
N ASN A 345 14.80 -12.45 5.00
CA ASN A 345 14.54 -11.10 4.45
C ASN A 345 13.59 -10.23 5.28
N LEU A 346 13.73 -10.31 6.60
CA LEU A 346 12.90 -9.57 7.54
C LEU A 346 13.10 -8.05 7.40
N ARG A 347 12.01 -7.31 7.19
CA ARG A 347 12.01 -5.84 7.09
C ARG A 347 10.79 -5.23 7.77
N GLN A 348 10.96 -4.05 8.36
CA GLN A 348 9.88 -3.23 8.92
C GLN A 348 9.15 -2.49 7.79
N LEU A 349 7.80 -2.45 7.84
CA LEU A 349 6.98 -1.69 6.90
C LEU A 349 6.46 -0.38 7.48
N THR A 350 6.16 -0.34 8.78
CA THR A 350 5.49 0.79 9.41
C THR A 350 6.31 1.40 10.53
N ASP A 351 6.16 2.71 10.77
CA ASP A 351 6.82 3.46 11.84
C ASP A 351 5.84 4.44 12.53
N PHE A 352 4.77 3.89 13.11
CA PHE A 352 3.73 4.68 13.77
C PHE A 352 4.07 4.90 15.24
N ALA A 353 4.01 6.15 15.72
CA ALA A 353 4.31 6.45 17.13
C ALA A 353 3.42 5.66 18.13
N GLY A 354 2.14 5.44 17.81
CA GLY A 354 1.22 4.64 18.62
C GLY A 354 1.22 3.13 18.27
N GLY A 355 1.93 2.74 17.22
CA GLY A 355 1.97 1.39 16.69
C GLY A 355 1.01 1.11 15.53
N ALA A 356 1.13 -0.10 14.98
CA ALA A 356 0.30 -0.64 13.90
C ALA A 356 0.09 -2.15 14.08
N GLU A 357 -1.09 -2.64 13.71
CA GLU A 357 -1.50 -4.04 13.89
C GLU A 357 -2.46 -4.54 12.80
N GLN A 358 -2.82 -5.82 12.86
CA GLN A 358 -3.82 -6.48 12.02
C GLN A 358 -3.60 -6.31 10.49
N PRO A 359 -2.40 -6.63 9.96
CA PRO A 359 -2.12 -6.51 8.53
C PRO A 359 -2.95 -7.51 7.71
N ARG A 360 -3.48 -7.06 6.57
CA ARG A 360 -4.20 -7.90 5.61
C ARG A 360 -3.84 -7.53 4.18
N TRP A 361 -3.30 -8.50 3.45
CA TRP A 361 -2.97 -8.34 2.04
C TRP A 361 -4.22 -8.20 1.19
N SER A 362 -4.19 -7.30 0.22
CA SER A 362 -5.17 -7.26 -0.84
C SER A 362 -5.12 -8.53 -1.68
N PRO A 363 -6.24 -8.98 -2.29
CA PRO A 363 -6.28 -10.24 -3.06
C PRO A 363 -5.24 -10.37 -4.17
N ASP A 364 -4.78 -9.24 -4.73
CA ASP A 364 -3.75 -9.18 -5.77
C ASP A 364 -2.31 -9.06 -5.22
N GLY A 365 -2.15 -8.96 -3.89
CA GLY A 365 -0.86 -8.80 -3.21
C GLY A 365 -0.22 -7.41 -3.35
N SER A 366 -0.87 -6.46 -4.02
CA SER A 366 -0.29 -5.13 -4.28
C SER A 366 -0.38 -4.17 -3.08
N TRP A 367 -1.30 -4.43 -2.14
CA TRP A 367 -1.61 -3.54 -1.03
C TRP A 367 -1.71 -4.30 0.29
N LEU A 368 -1.49 -3.56 1.37
CA LEU A 368 -1.73 -3.98 2.74
C LEU A 368 -2.68 -2.98 3.39
N ILE A 369 -3.81 -3.47 3.91
CA ILE A 369 -4.66 -2.72 4.83
C ILE A 369 -4.34 -3.15 6.26
N PHE A 370 -4.36 -2.22 7.20
CA PHE A 370 -3.97 -2.46 8.57
C PHE A 370 -4.61 -1.44 9.52
N VAL A 371 -4.47 -1.68 10.82
CA VAL A 371 -4.92 -0.77 11.87
C VAL A 371 -3.74 0.04 12.37
N GLY A 372 -3.87 1.36 12.36
CA GLY A 372 -2.91 2.28 12.95
C GLY A 372 -3.50 2.98 14.18
N TYR A 373 -2.66 3.18 15.19
CA TYR A 373 -3.03 3.97 16.37
C TYR A 373 -2.75 5.44 16.07
N ALA A 374 -3.80 6.19 15.71
CA ALA A 374 -3.68 7.56 15.20
C ALA A 374 -3.54 8.64 16.31
N GLY A 375 -3.56 8.24 17.59
CA GLY A 375 -3.42 9.10 18.76
C GLY A 375 -2.02 9.07 19.38
N GLN A 376 -1.66 10.12 20.12
CA GLN A 376 -0.47 10.14 20.97
C GLN A 376 -0.72 9.24 22.21
N GLY A 377 -0.24 8.00 22.17
CA GLY A 377 -0.14 7.12 23.35
C GLY A 377 -0.95 5.83 23.27
N GLU A 378 -0.45 4.80 23.94
CA GLU A 378 -1.08 3.49 24.05
C GLU A 378 -2.53 3.59 24.55
N GLY A 379 -3.44 3.02 23.77
CA GLY A 379 -4.71 2.50 24.27
C GLY A 379 -5.87 3.48 24.50
N LEU A 380 -5.78 4.77 24.17
CA LEU A 380 -6.93 5.68 24.33
C LEU A 380 -7.06 6.68 23.17
N ASN A 381 -8.00 6.33 22.27
CA ASN A 381 -8.65 7.11 21.21
C ASN A 381 -8.05 7.00 19.79
N GLY A 382 -8.72 6.16 18.97
CA GLY A 382 -8.68 6.19 17.50
C GLY A 382 -7.81 5.10 16.88
N ARG A 383 -8.25 3.84 16.95
CA ARG A 383 -7.78 2.81 16.01
C ARG A 383 -8.46 3.01 14.68
N GLU A 384 -7.66 3.19 13.64
CA GLU A 384 -8.16 3.60 12.33
C GLU A 384 -7.57 2.71 11.26
N LEU A 385 -8.30 2.57 10.15
CA LEU A 385 -7.83 1.81 9.02
C LEU A 385 -6.86 2.64 8.20
N PHE A 386 -5.73 2.02 7.87
CA PHE A 386 -4.74 2.54 6.95
C PHE A 386 -4.50 1.54 5.84
N ILE A 387 -4.13 2.04 4.66
CA ILE A 387 -3.71 1.24 3.52
C ILE A 387 -2.32 1.71 3.08
N MET A 388 -1.50 0.79 2.59
CA MET A 388 -0.20 1.08 2.00
C MET A 388 0.11 0.09 0.88
N ARG A 389 1.07 0.42 0.02
CA ARG A 389 1.60 -0.55 -0.93
C ARG A 389 2.31 -1.68 -0.20
N SER A 390 2.36 -2.86 -0.82
CA SER A 390 3.05 -4.04 -0.28
C SER A 390 4.54 -3.82 0.06
N ASP A 391 5.17 -2.84 -0.57
CA ASP A 391 6.55 -2.44 -0.29
C ASP A 391 6.69 -1.48 0.92
N GLY A 392 5.58 -0.99 1.48
CA GLY A 392 5.54 -0.06 2.62
C GLY A 392 5.43 1.42 2.23
N ARG A 393 5.38 1.74 0.92
CA ARG A 393 5.19 3.12 0.44
C ARG A 393 3.72 3.51 0.41
N ASP A 394 3.47 4.80 0.19
CA ASP A 394 2.15 5.36 -0.06
C ASP A 394 1.14 5.00 1.04
N VAL A 395 1.52 5.26 2.30
CA VAL A 395 0.68 5.01 3.47
C VAL A 395 -0.42 6.06 3.56
N MET A 396 -1.67 5.61 3.71
CA MET A 396 -2.87 6.43 3.63
C MET A 396 -3.86 6.03 4.72
N ARG A 397 -4.49 7.01 5.37
CA ARG A 397 -5.57 6.76 6.35
C ARG A 397 -6.93 6.74 5.65
N LEU A 398 -7.73 5.71 5.92
CA LEU A 398 -9.04 5.50 5.30
C LEU A 398 -10.21 5.97 6.18
N THR A 399 -10.10 5.86 7.50
CA THR A 399 -11.16 6.21 8.44
C THR A 399 -10.76 7.35 9.37
N TYR A 400 -11.71 8.23 9.69
CA TYR A 400 -11.47 9.46 10.45
C TYR A 400 -12.60 9.72 11.45
N ASN A 401 -12.54 9.09 12.62
CA ASN A 401 -13.54 9.26 13.66
C ASN A 401 -13.01 8.97 15.08
N LEU A 402 -13.91 9.04 16.07
CA LEU A 402 -13.57 8.81 17.48
C LEU A 402 -13.80 7.36 17.91
N ALA A 403 -14.46 6.56 17.07
CA ALA A 403 -14.68 5.15 17.31
C ALA A 403 -13.44 4.35 16.89
N ASP A 404 -13.39 3.09 17.28
CA ASP A 404 -12.40 2.14 16.79
C ASP A 404 -12.88 1.54 15.48
N ASP A 405 -12.03 1.55 14.47
CA ASP A 405 -12.19 0.83 13.21
C ASP A 405 -11.05 -0.18 13.07
N THR A 406 -11.41 -1.47 13.03
CA THR A 406 -10.48 -2.58 13.24
C THR A 406 -10.79 -3.78 12.36
N GLU A 407 -9.92 -4.78 12.39
CA GLU A 407 -10.12 -6.11 11.81
C GLU A 407 -10.57 -6.07 10.35
N PRO A 408 -9.82 -5.34 9.48
CA PRO A 408 -10.19 -5.21 8.09
C PRO A 408 -10.17 -6.59 7.39
N ALA A 409 -11.02 -6.76 6.39
CA ALA A 409 -11.05 -7.92 5.51
C ALA A 409 -11.53 -7.49 4.12
N TRP A 410 -10.82 -7.91 3.08
CA TRP A 410 -11.15 -7.56 1.71
C TRP A 410 -12.43 -8.26 1.24
N LEU A 411 -13.39 -7.52 0.70
CA LEU A 411 -14.62 -8.08 0.10
C LEU A 411 -14.47 -8.29 -1.40
N SER A 412 -13.96 -7.27 -2.10
CA SER A 412 -13.54 -7.36 -3.49
C SER A 412 -12.56 -6.23 -3.79
N LEU A 413 -11.71 -6.43 -4.79
CA LEU A 413 -11.12 -5.35 -5.55
C LEU A 413 -11.87 -5.28 -6.87
N ALA A 414 -12.36 -4.09 -7.22
CA ALA A 414 -12.64 -3.86 -8.62
C ALA A 414 -11.27 -3.63 -9.32
N PRO A 415 -11.09 -4.11 -10.56
CA PRO A 415 -9.97 -3.67 -11.37
C PRO A 415 -9.98 -2.15 -11.36
N VAL A 416 -8.84 -1.50 -11.06
CA VAL A 416 -8.73 -0.03 -11.12
C VAL A 416 -9.27 0.42 -12.49
N PRO A 417 -10.27 1.32 -12.61
CA PRO A 417 -10.72 1.77 -13.92
C PRO A 417 -9.55 2.36 -14.72
N GLY A 418 -9.20 1.73 -15.84
CA GLY A 418 -7.98 2.03 -16.62
C GLY A 418 -6.79 1.11 -16.31
N ALA A 419 -6.75 0.49 -15.13
CA ALA A 419 -6.25 -0.88 -15.02
C ALA A 419 -7.37 -1.81 -15.50
N SER A 420 -7.40 -2.00 -16.81
CA SER A 420 -7.58 -3.39 -17.23
C SER A 420 -6.69 -4.21 -16.32
N SER A 421 -7.22 -5.30 -15.78
CA SER A 421 -6.40 -6.37 -15.25
C SER A 421 -5.12 -6.46 -16.08
N ALA A 422 -4.02 -6.88 -15.47
CA ALA A 422 -3.07 -7.61 -16.27
C ALA A 422 -3.79 -8.86 -16.83
N GLU A 423 -4.70 -8.67 -17.81
CA GLU A 423 -4.97 -9.60 -18.86
C GLU A 423 -3.67 -9.60 -19.66
N THR A 424 -2.68 -10.33 -19.13
CA THR A 424 -2.12 -11.37 -19.95
C THR A 424 -3.30 -12.24 -20.38
N ALA A 425 -3.97 -11.81 -21.46
CA ALA A 425 -4.78 -12.70 -22.27
C ALA A 425 -3.92 -13.94 -22.53
N PRO A 426 -4.50 -15.15 -22.55
CA PRO A 426 -3.72 -16.37 -22.70
C PRO A 426 -2.82 -16.24 -23.93
N MET A 427 -1.52 -16.17 -23.68
CA MET A 427 -0.54 -16.17 -24.74
C MET A 427 -0.44 -17.64 -25.15
N GLU A 428 -0.83 -18.01 -26.36
CA GLU A 428 -0.46 -19.33 -26.88
C GLU A 428 0.98 -19.26 -27.38
N LEU A 429 1.94 -19.19 -26.45
CA LEU A 429 3.36 -19.15 -26.80
C LEU A 429 3.90 -20.57 -26.89
N GLU A 430 4.39 -20.93 -28.06
CA GLU A 430 5.29 -22.06 -28.17
C GLU A 430 6.67 -21.65 -27.63
N ALA A 431 7.08 -22.26 -26.52
CA ALA A 431 8.39 -22.11 -25.93
C ALA A 431 9.30 -23.24 -26.40
N SER A 432 10.47 -22.90 -26.94
CA SER A 432 11.52 -23.83 -27.35
C SER A 432 12.78 -23.60 -26.52
N TYR A 433 13.21 -24.62 -25.80
CA TYR A 433 14.39 -24.59 -24.91
C TYR A 433 15.59 -25.28 -25.57
N PHE A 434 16.77 -24.67 -25.46
CA PHE A 434 18.00 -25.13 -26.10
C PHE A 434 19.15 -25.22 -25.10
N ASP A 435 20.08 -26.14 -25.33
CA ASP A 435 21.34 -26.28 -24.57
C ASP A 435 22.49 -25.44 -25.14
N ASN A 436 22.14 -24.29 -25.73
CA ASN A 436 23.05 -23.30 -26.27
C ASN A 436 22.47 -21.90 -26.08
N LEU A 437 23.23 -20.85 -26.42
CA LEU A 437 22.85 -19.44 -26.17
C LEU A 437 22.13 -18.75 -27.35
N THR A 438 21.78 -19.47 -28.41
CA THR A 438 21.45 -18.85 -29.71
C THR A 438 20.04 -19.12 -30.22
N CYS A 439 19.24 -19.88 -29.48
CA CYS A 439 17.96 -20.43 -29.96
C CYS A 439 18.07 -21.13 -31.34
N ALA A 440 19.21 -21.75 -31.63
CA ALA A 440 19.47 -22.38 -32.92
C ALA A 440 19.56 -23.90 -32.78
N GLY A 441 19.15 -24.61 -33.83
CA GLY A 441 19.17 -26.07 -33.91
C GLY A 441 17.86 -26.72 -33.45
N GLU A 442 17.94 -28.01 -33.10
CA GLU A 442 16.81 -28.76 -32.55
C GLU A 442 16.65 -28.45 -31.05
N PRO A 443 15.48 -27.98 -30.59
CA PRO A 443 15.26 -27.73 -29.17
C PRO A 443 15.22 -29.02 -28.36
N ARG A 444 15.67 -28.94 -27.11
CA ARG A 444 15.61 -30.02 -26.12
C ARG A 444 14.20 -30.24 -25.59
N VAL A 445 13.43 -29.16 -25.44
CA VAL A 445 12.04 -29.17 -24.97
C VAL A 445 11.23 -28.18 -25.79
N ARG A 446 10.02 -28.57 -26.19
CA ARG A 446 8.98 -27.68 -26.71
C ARG A 446 7.71 -27.83 -25.88
N ARG A 447 7.05 -26.71 -25.54
CA ARG A 447 5.75 -26.73 -24.87
C ARG A 447 4.99 -25.43 -25.10
N GLN A 448 3.69 -25.46 -24.79
CA GLN A 448 2.84 -24.28 -24.77
C GLN A 448 2.91 -23.63 -23.39
N GLU A 449 3.02 -22.29 -23.35
CA GLU A 449 3.14 -21.52 -22.12
C GLU A 449 2.25 -20.29 -22.16
N ALA A 450 1.47 -20.09 -21.10
CA ALA A 450 0.48 -19.01 -21.02
C ALA A 450 1.09 -17.62 -20.76
N LEU A 451 2.33 -17.57 -20.24
CA LEU A 451 3.04 -16.36 -19.85
C LEU A 451 4.55 -16.62 -19.73
N ILE A 452 5.35 -15.54 -19.78
CA ILE A 452 6.79 -15.56 -19.52
C ILE A 452 7.02 -14.97 -18.12
N ASP A 453 7.08 -15.82 -17.10
CA ASP A 453 7.40 -15.46 -15.70
C ASP A 453 8.06 -16.67 -15.03
N TYR A 454 9.38 -16.71 -15.10
CA TYR A 454 10.21 -17.82 -14.65
C TYR A 454 11.35 -17.34 -13.77
N ASP A 455 11.56 -18.08 -12.69
CA ASP A 455 12.69 -17.95 -11.80
C ASP A 455 13.26 -19.34 -11.55
N TRP A 456 14.29 -19.69 -12.31
CA TRP A 456 14.97 -20.98 -12.20
C TRP A 456 16.08 -20.95 -11.14
N GLY A 457 16.45 -19.75 -10.64
CA GLY A 457 17.54 -19.59 -9.69
C GLY A 457 18.82 -20.22 -10.22
N LEU A 458 19.53 -20.99 -9.40
CA LEU A 458 20.73 -21.75 -9.80
C LEU A 458 20.42 -23.10 -10.50
N GLY A 459 19.15 -23.32 -10.86
CA GLY A 459 18.62 -24.58 -11.39
C GLY A 459 18.50 -24.60 -12.90
N SER A 460 18.11 -25.76 -13.45
CA SER A 460 17.79 -25.90 -14.87
C SER A 460 16.28 -25.80 -15.13
N PRO A 461 15.85 -25.26 -16.28
CA PRO A 461 14.45 -25.28 -16.68
C PRO A 461 13.85 -26.69 -16.76
N PHE A 462 14.61 -27.66 -17.29
CA PHE A 462 14.16 -29.05 -17.48
C PHE A 462 15.33 -30.05 -17.48
N PRO A 463 15.09 -31.32 -17.12
CA PRO A 463 16.04 -32.40 -17.40
C PRO A 463 16.44 -32.42 -18.89
N GLY A 464 17.75 -32.31 -19.17
CA GLY A 464 18.30 -32.25 -20.53
C GLY A 464 18.55 -30.84 -21.08
N VAL A 465 18.15 -29.81 -20.35
CA VAL A 465 18.63 -28.42 -20.50
C VAL A 465 19.66 -28.18 -19.38
N PRO A 466 20.82 -27.56 -19.63
CA PRO A 466 21.78 -27.27 -18.56
C PRO A 466 21.26 -26.17 -17.62
N ALA A 467 21.82 -26.08 -16.41
CA ALA A 467 21.46 -25.04 -15.44
C ALA A 467 21.94 -23.66 -15.90
N ASP A 468 23.17 -23.60 -16.43
CA ASP A 468 23.72 -22.43 -17.11
C ASP A 468 23.86 -22.69 -18.60
N ARG A 469 24.04 -21.63 -19.39
CA ARG A 469 24.33 -21.69 -20.82
C ARG A 469 23.22 -22.30 -21.67
N PHE A 470 21.98 -22.01 -21.32
CA PHE A 470 20.80 -22.39 -22.08
C PHE A 470 20.12 -21.16 -22.69
N SER A 471 19.24 -21.38 -23.66
CA SER A 471 18.38 -20.32 -24.21
C SER A 471 16.96 -20.82 -24.36
N VAL A 472 16.03 -19.86 -24.35
CA VAL A 472 14.61 -20.11 -24.55
C VAL A 472 14.09 -19.10 -25.57
N CYS A 473 13.35 -19.60 -26.55
CA CYS A 473 12.66 -18.74 -27.50
C CYS A 473 11.16 -19.03 -27.48
N TRP A 474 10.39 -17.96 -27.32
CA TRP A 474 8.94 -17.96 -27.36
C TRP A 474 8.47 -17.35 -28.67
N ALA A 475 7.45 -17.94 -29.28
CA ALA A 475 6.72 -17.35 -30.39
C ALA A 475 5.24 -17.72 -30.31
N GLY A 476 4.36 -16.77 -30.56
CA GLY A 476 2.92 -17.00 -30.58
C GLY A 476 2.14 -15.71 -30.66
N SER A 477 0.83 -15.81 -30.50
CA SER A 477 -0.06 -14.65 -30.51
C SER A 477 -0.33 -14.17 -29.09
N VAL A 478 -0.24 -12.86 -28.89
CA VAL A 478 -0.74 -12.17 -27.69
C VAL A 478 -1.94 -11.33 -28.07
N ARG A 479 -2.91 -11.20 -27.15
CA ARG A 479 -4.07 -10.33 -27.35
C ARG A 479 -3.99 -9.08 -26.49
N PHE A 480 -4.29 -7.94 -27.09
CA PHE A 480 -4.44 -6.67 -26.40
C PHE A 480 -5.90 -6.24 -26.47
N ALA A 481 -6.47 -5.85 -25.33
CA ALA A 481 -7.89 -5.47 -25.24
C ALA A 481 -8.24 -4.23 -26.09
N GLN A 482 -7.25 -3.36 -26.34
CA GLN A 482 -7.39 -2.18 -27.18
C GLN A 482 -6.04 -1.82 -27.81
N ALA A 483 -6.09 -1.14 -28.96
CA ALA A 483 -4.92 -0.47 -29.51
C ALA A 483 -4.54 0.72 -28.62
N GLY A 484 -3.26 1.05 -28.53
CA GLY A 484 -2.79 2.19 -27.73
C GLY A 484 -1.40 2.01 -27.18
N ASP A 485 -0.98 2.92 -26.31
CA ASP A 485 0.31 2.84 -25.66
C ASP A 485 0.26 1.84 -24.48
N TYR A 486 1.30 1.03 -24.37
CA TYR A 486 1.51 0.04 -23.31
C TYR A 486 2.89 0.25 -22.70
N LEU A 487 3.04 0.02 -21.41
CA LEU A 487 4.32 -0.14 -20.75
C LEU A 487 4.70 -1.64 -20.73
N LEU A 488 5.76 -1.99 -21.43
CA LEU A 488 6.41 -3.28 -21.33
C LEU A 488 7.40 -3.27 -20.17
N GLU A 489 7.16 -4.13 -19.18
CA GLU A 489 8.07 -4.40 -18.07
C GLU A 489 8.81 -5.72 -18.32
N VAL A 490 10.13 -5.70 -18.35
CA VAL A 490 10.98 -6.88 -18.55
C VAL A 490 11.93 -7.03 -17.37
N GLN A 491 11.95 -8.20 -16.77
CA GLN A 491 13.01 -8.62 -15.87
C GLN A 491 13.79 -9.75 -16.54
N ALA A 492 15.10 -9.69 -16.59
CA ALA A 492 15.92 -10.77 -17.15
C ALA A 492 17.31 -10.79 -16.52
N ASP A 493 17.77 -11.94 -16.06
CA ASP A 493 19.17 -12.17 -15.69
C ASP A 493 19.93 -12.71 -16.92
N ASP A 494 21.07 -12.10 -17.25
CA ASP A 494 21.74 -12.14 -18.55
C ASP A 494 21.03 -11.43 -19.72
N ALA A 495 20.46 -12.18 -20.66
CA ALA A 495 20.14 -11.63 -21.98
C ALA A 495 18.69 -11.82 -22.38
N VAL A 496 18.09 -10.77 -22.94
CA VAL A 496 16.72 -10.81 -23.43
C VAL A 496 16.53 -9.98 -24.70
N ARG A 497 15.69 -10.48 -25.60
CA ARG A 497 15.13 -9.75 -26.74
C ARG A 497 13.63 -9.98 -26.81
N VAL A 498 12.89 -8.94 -27.18
CA VAL A 498 11.44 -8.99 -27.32
C VAL A 498 11.04 -8.30 -28.62
N TRP A 499 10.17 -8.94 -29.39
CA TRP A 499 9.58 -8.40 -30.62
C TRP A 499 8.07 -8.45 -30.56
N LEU A 500 7.42 -7.39 -31.04
CA LEU A 500 5.98 -7.36 -31.30
C LEU A 500 5.75 -7.03 -32.77
N ASP A 501 4.98 -7.84 -33.48
CA ASP A 501 4.69 -7.68 -34.91
C ASP A 501 5.95 -7.45 -35.76
N ASP A 502 6.97 -8.29 -35.51
CA ASP A 502 8.29 -8.23 -36.12
C ASP A 502 9.15 -6.98 -35.76
N VAL A 503 8.64 -6.06 -34.94
CA VAL A 503 9.40 -4.90 -34.45
C VAL A 503 10.15 -5.28 -33.18
N LEU A 504 11.49 -5.10 -33.18
CA LEU A 504 12.35 -5.31 -32.01
C LEU A 504 12.13 -4.18 -30.99
N ILE A 505 11.62 -4.54 -29.81
CA ILE A 505 11.30 -3.61 -28.72
C ILE A 505 12.42 -3.58 -27.68
N VAL A 506 12.94 -4.76 -27.32
CA VAL A 506 14.03 -4.93 -26.35
C VAL A 506 15.21 -5.58 -27.04
N ASP A 507 16.38 -4.96 -26.99
CA ASP A 507 17.64 -5.57 -27.42
C ASP A 507 18.70 -5.49 -26.33
N ALA A 508 18.62 -6.43 -25.39
CA ALA A 508 19.59 -6.58 -24.30
C ALA A 508 20.32 -7.92 -24.45
N TRP A 509 20.94 -8.15 -25.61
CA TRP A 509 21.64 -9.40 -25.91
C TRP A 509 23.13 -9.31 -25.55
N GLY A 510 23.52 -9.94 -24.44
CA GLY A 510 24.89 -9.88 -23.93
C GLY A 510 24.95 -10.34 -22.47
N ARG A 511 26.16 -10.61 -21.95
CA ARG A 511 26.34 -10.93 -20.53
C ARG A 511 26.01 -9.71 -19.68
N GLN A 512 25.01 -9.83 -18.81
CA GLN A 512 24.57 -8.76 -17.89
C GLN A 512 24.08 -9.39 -16.59
N GLY A 513 24.06 -8.66 -15.48
CA GLY A 513 23.31 -9.11 -14.30
C GLY A 513 21.81 -8.84 -14.46
N LEU A 514 21.01 -9.19 -13.46
CA LEU A 514 19.57 -8.94 -13.42
C LEU A 514 19.21 -7.51 -13.85
N GLN A 515 18.51 -7.42 -14.97
CA GLN A 515 17.98 -6.19 -15.53
C GLN A 515 16.49 -6.05 -15.22
N GLU A 516 16.07 -4.81 -14.99
CA GLU A 516 14.66 -4.40 -14.97
C GLU A 516 14.47 -3.27 -15.97
N LEU A 517 13.78 -3.55 -17.08
CA LEU A 517 13.51 -2.61 -18.15
C LEU A 517 12.03 -2.24 -18.13
N ARG A 518 11.74 -0.96 -18.38
CA ARG A 518 10.37 -0.44 -18.55
C ARG A 518 10.32 0.43 -19.79
N LEU A 519 9.60 0.00 -20.80
CA LEU A 519 9.62 0.61 -22.12
C LEU A 519 8.18 0.92 -22.58
N PRO A 520 7.88 2.15 -22.99
CA PRO A 520 6.63 2.44 -23.67
C PRO A 520 6.64 1.78 -25.06
N VAL A 521 5.54 1.13 -25.42
CA VAL A 521 5.32 0.39 -26.66
C VAL A 521 3.95 0.77 -27.19
N HIS A 522 3.91 1.31 -28.40
CA HIS A 522 2.65 1.53 -29.09
C HIS A 522 2.17 0.24 -29.74
N VAL A 523 0.98 -0.23 -29.35
CA VAL A 523 0.31 -1.39 -29.93
C VAL A 523 -0.65 -0.92 -31.03
N PRO A 524 -0.45 -1.34 -32.29
CA PRO A 524 -1.32 -0.95 -33.41
C PRO A 524 -2.76 -1.48 -33.28
N ALA A 525 -3.65 -1.01 -34.15
CA ALA A 525 -5.02 -1.55 -34.22
C ALA A 525 -5.04 -3.05 -34.59
N GLY A 526 -5.61 -3.85 -33.71
CA GLY A 526 -5.73 -5.31 -33.81
C GLY A 526 -6.00 -5.89 -32.44
N GLU A 527 -6.71 -7.02 -32.36
CA GLU A 527 -6.90 -7.74 -31.09
C GLU A 527 -5.82 -8.82 -30.89
N GLU A 528 -5.15 -9.26 -31.96
CA GLU A 528 -4.11 -10.30 -31.95
C GLU A 528 -2.82 -9.77 -32.59
N HIS A 529 -1.70 -9.98 -31.90
CA HIS A 529 -0.38 -9.51 -32.31
C HIS A 529 0.65 -10.65 -32.18
N LEU A 530 1.62 -10.68 -33.07
CA LEU A 530 2.70 -11.67 -33.03
C LEU A 530 3.73 -11.26 -31.98
N LEU A 531 3.85 -12.04 -30.91
CA LEU A 531 4.92 -11.87 -29.93
C LEU A 531 6.04 -12.88 -30.21
N ARG A 532 7.29 -12.39 -30.18
CA ARG A 532 8.46 -13.25 -30.02
C ARG A 532 9.30 -12.75 -28.86
N ALA A 533 9.91 -13.68 -28.14
CA ALA A 533 10.92 -13.35 -27.15
C ALA A 533 12.06 -14.37 -27.21
N ALA A 534 13.27 -13.91 -26.94
CA ALA A 534 14.46 -14.74 -26.82
C ALA A 534 15.16 -14.41 -25.51
N TYR A 535 15.57 -15.43 -24.79
CA TYR A 535 16.31 -15.33 -23.54
C TYR A 535 17.50 -16.27 -23.58
N TYR A 536 18.61 -15.88 -22.97
CA TYR A 536 19.60 -16.87 -22.55
C TYR A 536 20.11 -16.55 -21.15
N ASP A 537 20.46 -17.64 -20.47
CA ASP A 537 21.25 -17.62 -19.25
C ASP A 537 22.67 -18.08 -19.58
N LEU A 538 23.68 -17.35 -19.12
CA LEU A 538 25.09 -17.65 -19.34
C LEU A 538 25.73 -18.28 -18.11
N ASP A 539 25.54 -17.67 -16.94
CA ASP A 539 25.99 -18.20 -15.65
C ASP A 539 25.22 -17.62 -14.45
N GLY A 540 25.09 -18.41 -13.39
CA GLY A 540 24.57 -17.95 -12.10
C GLY A 540 23.08 -18.18 -11.95
N THR A 541 22.32 -17.12 -11.65
CA THR A 541 20.88 -17.22 -11.47
C THR A 541 20.16 -16.98 -12.79
N ALA A 542 19.22 -17.85 -13.13
CA ALA A 542 18.42 -17.70 -14.33
C ALA A 542 17.01 -17.21 -13.98
N ARG A 543 16.63 -16.03 -14.48
CA ARG A 543 15.30 -15.43 -14.25
C ARG A 543 14.87 -14.62 -15.47
N ILE A 544 13.59 -14.74 -15.84
CA ILE A 544 12.96 -13.88 -16.84
C ILE A 544 11.48 -13.65 -16.53
N ARG A 545 11.02 -12.41 -16.71
CA ARG A 545 9.61 -12.03 -16.61
C ARG A 545 9.27 -10.97 -17.65
N LEU A 546 8.15 -11.14 -18.33
CA LEU A 546 7.59 -10.17 -19.27
C LEU A 546 6.18 -9.79 -18.83
N ARG A 547 5.90 -8.50 -18.66
CA ARG A 547 4.57 -7.99 -18.34
C ARG A 547 4.22 -6.80 -19.21
N TRP A 548 2.96 -6.72 -19.62
CA TRP A 548 2.41 -5.58 -20.33
C TRP A 548 1.44 -4.87 -19.41
N ARG A 549 1.48 -3.54 -19.41
CA ARG A 549 0.47 -2.69 -18.79
C ARG A 549 0.01 -1.70 -19.83
N SER A 550 -1.26 -1.34 -19.90
CA SER A 550 -1.64 -0.15 -20.68
C SER A 550 -0.90 1.06 -20.12
N ALA A 551 -0.26 1.84 -20.99
CA ALA A 551 0.24 3.15 -20.65
C ALA A 551 -0.96 4.12 -20.60
N PRO A 552 -0.93 5.12 -19.71
CA PRO A 552 -2.02 6.09 -19.56
C PRO A 552 -2.29 6.90 -20.82
#